data_AF-A0A9P8Q311-F1
#
_entry.id   AF-A0A9P8Q311-F1
#
_cell.length_a   1.000
_cell.length_b   1.000
_cell.length_c   1.000
_cell.angle_alpha   90.00
_cell.angle_beta   90.00
_cell.angle_gamma   90.00
#
_symmetry.space_group_name_H-M   'P 1'
#
loop_
_entity.id
_entity.type
_entity.pdbx_description
1 polymer ?
#
loop_
_entity_poly.entity_id
_entity_poly.type
_entity_poly.pdbx_seq_one_letter_code
_entity_poly.pdbx_strand_id
1 'polypeptide(L)'
;MTSATYFEPVQSYDFHIYYFHENKTSRTEAIQLKNKILKDFQSEIDNDSLILKVLRNESIKGPHITGFFEVDIESPAVFVKFFSWIQLNHGNLSVLVHPNSGDGFADHTAHSAWIGNKIPLITEFLVGDTSFPDFGFPNRDLITKEKFYTNPEHKGKSIMVRLLSNAGSVDSFWSEELFKSYEL
;
A
#
# COMPACT_ATOMS: atom_id res chain seq x y z
N MET A 1 -21.05 20.80 -12.17
CA MET A 1 -21.25 19.62 -11.28
C MET A 1 -20.33 19.81 -10.10
N THR A 2 -20.83 19.69 -8.87
CA THR A 2 -19.98 19.72 -7.66
C THR A 2 -19.10 18.48 -7.66
N SER A 3 -17.78 18.65 -7.58
CA SER A 3 -16.84 17.55 -7.36
C SER A 3 -17.17 16.88 -6.02
N ALA A 4 -17.11 15.55 -5.98
CA ALA A 4 -17.21 14.82 -4.72
C ALA A 4 -16.05 15.24 -3.79
N THR A 5 -16.33 15.41 -2.51
CA THR A 5 -15.36 15.72 -1.46
C THR A 5 -15.46 14.68 -0.36
N TYR A 6 -14.38 14.47 0.38
CA TYR A 6 -14.50 13.82 1.67
C TYR A 6 -15.16 14.74 2.70
N PHE A 7 -15.51 14.17 3.84
CA PHE A 7 -15.98 14.93 4.99
C PHE A 7 -14.78 15.48 5.77
N GLU A 8 -14.76 16.77 6.07
CA GLU A 8 -13.69 17.39 6.85
C GLU A 8 -13.54 16.72 8.24
N PRO A 9 -12.31 16.45 8.73
CA PRO A 9 -11.01 16.86 8.19
C PRO A 9 -10.29 15.78 7.34
N VAL A 10 -11.02 14.83 6.75
CA VAL A 10 -10.41 13.72 5.98
C VAL A 10 -9.80 14.23 4.68
N GLN A 11 -8.52 13.97 4.48
CA GLN A 11 -7.78 14.40 3.28
C GLN A 11 -7.54 13.27 2.27
N SER A 12 -7.35 12.05 2.76
CA SER A 12 -7.10 10.86 1.93
C SER A 12 -7.51 9.58 2.68
N TYR A 13 -7.36 8.44 2.01
CA TYR A 13 -7.51 7.11 2.61
C TYR A 13 -6.34 6.22 2.27
N ASP A 14 -5.94 5.40 3.23
CA ASP A 14 -4.95 4.35 3.04
C ASP A 14 -5.57 2.98 3.19
N PHE A 15 -5.12 2.07 2.33
CA PHE A 15 -5.52 0.67 2.31
C PHE A 15 -4.30 -0.18 2.57
N HIS A 16 -4.21 -0.82 3.73
CA HIS A 16 -3.16 -1.78 4.06
C HIS A 16 -3.64 -3.20 3.75
N ILE A 17 -3.10 -3.81 2.71
CA ILE A 17 -3.44 -5.17 2.29
C ILE A 17 -2.44 -6.13 2.91
N TYR A 18 -2.91 -6.98 3.83
CA TYR A 18 -2.07 -7.89 4.59
C TYR A 18 -1.94 -9.27 3.98
N TYR A 19 -0.76 -9.84 4.13
CA TYR A 19 -0.43 -11.22 3.78
C TYR A 19 0.56 -11.82 4.78
N PHE A 20 0.52 -13.15 4.94
CA PHE A 20 1.44 -13.86 5.82
C PHE A 20 2.69 -14.27 5.05
N HIS A 21 3.82 -13.62 5.33
CA HIS A 21 5.05 -13.78 4.55
C HIS A 21 5.65 -15.21 4.61
N GLU A 22 5.48 -15.94 5.71
CA GLU A 22 5.93 -17.35 5.74
C GLU A 22 4.98 -18.31 4.98
N ASN A 23 3.79 -17.85 4.61
CA ASN A 23 2.80 -18.64 3.89
C ASN A 23 2.86 -18.36 2.37
N LYS A 24 3.37 -19.34 1.61
CA LYS A 24 3.52 -19.25 0.15
C LYS A 24 2.23 -18.94 -0.60
N THR A 25 1.09 -19.49 -0.15
CA THR A 25 -0.22 -19.25 -0.77
C THR A 25 -0.66 -17.81 -0.53
N SER A 26 -0.59 -17.32 0.71
CA SER A 26 -0.95 -15.94 1.05
C SER A 26 -0.08 -14.92 0.31
N ARG A 27 1.24 -15.18 0.21
CA ARG A 27 2.14 -14.35 -0.60
C ARG A 27 1.78 -14.34 -2.07
N THR A 28 1.51 -15.51 -2.63
CA THR A 28 1.14 -15.62 -4.06
C THR A 28 -0.16 -14.84 -4.34
N GLU A 29 -1.14 -14.93 -3.45
CA GLU A 29 -2.39 -14.17 -3.56
C GLU A 29 -2.15 -12.65 -3.49
N ALA A 30 -1.29 -12.18 -2.58
CA ALA A 30 -0.90 -10.78 -2.48
C ALA A 30 -0.23 -10.26 -3.74
N ILE A 31 0.64 -11.07 -4.36
CA ILE A 31 1.30 -10.74 -5.63
C ILE A 31 0.30 -10.63 -6.77
N GLN A 32 -0.62 -11.60 -6.85
CA GLN A 32 -1.65 -11.61 -7.88
C GLN A 32 -2.57 -10.38 -7.74
N LEU A 33 -3.02 -10.07 -6.53
CA LEU A 33 -3.85 -8.91 -6.27
C LEU A 33 -3.12 -7.61 -6.63
N LYS A 34 -1.88 -7.46 -6.19
CA LYS A 34 -1.05 -6.30 -6.50
C LYS A 34 -0.87 -6.10 -8.01
N ASN A 35 -0.58 -7.16 -8.76
CA ASN A 35 -0.49 -7.13 -10.22
C ASN A 35 -1.82 -6.75 -10.87
N LYS A 36 -2.93 -7.18 -10.27
CA LYS A 36 -4.27 -6.81 -10.73
C LYS A 36 -4.58 -5.34 -10.48
N ILE A 37 -4.17 -4.77 -9.34
CA ILE A 37 -4.27 -3.33 -9.06
C ILE A 37 -3.49 -2.54 -10.11
N LEU A 38 -2.24 -2.90 -10.36
CA LEU A 38 -1.39 -2.26 -11.38
C LEU A 38 -2.05 -2.26 -12.77
N LYS A 39 -2.71 -3.35 -13.14
CA LYS A 39 -3.43 -3.46 -14.41
C LYS A 39 -4.72 -2.64 -14.45
N ASP A 40 -5.58 -2.80 -13.45
CA ASP A 40 -6.95 -2.29 -13.47
C ASP A 40 -7.02 -0.79 -13.10
N PHE A 41 -5.98 -0.25 -12.44
CA PHE A 41 -5.85 1.14 -12.03
C PHE A 41 -4.62 1.85 -12.66
N GLN A 42 -4.14 1.35 -13.81
CA GLN A 42 -2.97 1.92 -14.49
C GLN A 42 -3.14 3.43 -14.74
N SER A 43 -4.33 3.88 -15.16
CA SER A 43 -4.59 5.30 -15.41
C SER A 43 -4.50 6.16 -14.16
N GLU A 44 -4.99 5.66 -13.02
CA GLU A 44 -4.96 6.34 -11.73
C GLU A 44 -3.55 6.37 -11.14
N ILE A 45 -2.76 5.33 -11.42
CA ILE A 45 -1.35 5.26 -11.10
C ILE A 45 -0.55 6.26 -11.97
N ASP A 46 -0.79 6.28 -13.27
CA ASP A 46 -0.06 7.14 -14.22
C ASP A 46 -0.32 8.64 -14.00
N ASN A 47 -1.46 8.98 -13.39
CA ASN A 47 -1.84 10.37 -13.08
C ASN A 47 -1.71 10.71 -11.57
N ASP A 48 -1.04 9.86 -10.79
CA ASP A 48 -0.82 10.01 -9.36
C ASP A 48 -2.11 10.14 -8.51
N SER A 49 -3.27 9.68 -8.97
CA SER A 49 -4.50 9.67 -8.15
C SER A 49 -4.68 8.40 -7.30
N LEU A 50 -3.84 7.40 -7.53
CA LEU A 50 -3.67 6.19 -6.71
C LEU A 50 -2.17 5.86 -6.61
N ILE A 51 -1.67 5.70 -5.39
CA ILE A 51 -0.26 5.35 -5.15
C ILE A 51 -0.18 3.95 -4.57
N LEU A 52 0.66 3.08 -5.17
CA LEU A 52 0.94 1.75 -4.66
C LEU A 52 2.34 1.71 -4.00
N LYS A 53 2.39 1.42 -2.70
CA LYS A 53 3.62 1.32 -1.91
C LYS A 53 3.96 -0.11 -1.58
N VAL A 54 5.22 -0.49 -1.76
CA VAL A 54 5.73 -1.83 -1.46
C VAL A 54 7.02 -1.74 -0.65
N LEU A 55 7.10 -2.51 0.43
CA LEU A 55 8.30 -2.56 1.27
C LEU A 55 9.39 -3.42 0.63
N ARG A 56 10.66 -3.02 0.79
CA ARG A 56 11.82 -3.62 0.11
C ARG A 56 12.11 -5.07 0.51
N ASN A 57 11.76 -5.49 1.72
CA ASN A 57 12.24 -6.75 2.31
C ASN A 57 11.21 -7.46 3.21
N GLU A 58 9.89 -7.30 2.95
CA GLU A 58 8.79 -7.81 3.81
C GLU A 58 8.93 -7.41 5.28
N SER A 59 9.76 -6.40 5.59
CA SER A 59 9.93 -5.97 6.96
C SER A 59 8.61 -5.41 7.46
N ILE A 60 8.21 -5.90 8.63
CA ILE A 60 7.05 -5.39 9.34
C ILE A 60 7.43 -4.00 9.87
N LYS A 61 6.58 -3.00 9.62
CA LYS A 61 6.82 -1.59 9.93
C LYS A 61 5.63 -1.00 10.67
N GLY A 62 5.88 0.03 11.47
CA GLY A 62 4.83 0.79 12.15
C GLY A 62 3.92 -0.11 13.01
N PRO A 63 2.59 0.12 13.01
CA PRO A 63 1.64 -0.61 13.84
C PRO A 63 1.30 -2.01 13.31
N HIS A 64 1.83 -2.40 12.16
CA HIS A 64 1.46 -3.63 11.47
C HIS A 64 2.20 -4.84 12.08
N ILE A 65 1.60 -6.04 12.05
CA ILE A 65 2.19 -7.27 12.63
C ILE A 65 2.55 -8.34 11.61
N THR A 66 2.29 -8.09 10.34
CA THR A 66 2.58 -9.03 9.25
C THR A 66 2.92 -8.27 7.97
N GLY A 67 3.25 -9.00 6.92
CA GLY A 67 3.59 -8.41 5.63
C GLY A 67 2.39 -7.65 5.07
N PHE A 68 2.64 -6.48 4.49
CA PHE A 68 1.61 -5.70 3.81
C PHE A 68 2.18 -4.95 2.61
N PHE A 69 1.28 -4.52 1.74
CA PHE A 69 1.50 -3.42 0.82
C PHE A 69 0.36 -2.41 0.99
N GLU A 70 0.59 -1.18 0.59
CA GLU A 70 -0.32 -0.07 0.87
C GLU A 70 -0.77 0.59 -0.43
N VAL A 71 -2.03 1.01 -0.47
CA VAL A 71 -2.58 1.85 -1.53
C VAL A 71 -3.13 3.13 -0.91
N ASP A 72 -2.60 4.27 -1.35
CA ASP A 72 -3.07 5.59 -0.92
C ASP A 72 -4.00 6.18 -1.99
N ILE A 73 -5.06 6.85 -1.55
CA ILE A 73 -6.01 7.52 -2.46
C ILE A 73 -6.43 8.88 -1.90
N GLU A 74 -6.05 9.94 -2.59
CA GLU A 74 -6.49 11.32 -2.30
C GLU A 74 -7.86 11.65 -2.93
N SER A 75 -8.15 11.13 -4.12
CA SER A 75 -9.38 11.50 -4.86
C SER A 75 -10.61 10.75 -4.35
N PRO A 76 -11.70 11.43 -3.92
CA PRO A 76 -12.94 10.77 -3.50
C PRO A 76 -13.58 9.90 -4.59
N ALA A 77 -13.46 10.31 -5.86
CA ALA A 77 -13.97 9.53 -6.99
C ALA A 77 -13.18 8.22 -7.16
N VAL A 78 -11.85 8.29 -6.99
CA VAL A 78 -10.97 7.10 -7.06
C VAL A 78 -11.21 6.20 -5.85
N PHE A 79 -11.47 6.76 -4.66
CA PHE A 79 -11.80 5.96 -3.47
C PHE A 79 -13.07 5.13 -3.69
N VAL A 80 -14.16 5.72 -4.20
CA VAL A 80 -15.39 4.97 -4.50
C VAL A 80 -15.12 3.83 -5.48
N LYS A 81 -14.34 4.10 -6.54
CA LYS A 81 -13.96 3.08 -7.53
C LYS A 81 -13.09 1.98 -6.91
N PHE A 82 -12.05 2.34 -6.16
CA PHE A 82 -11.13 1.38 -5.57
C PHE A 82 -11.78 0.57 -4.45
N PHE A 83 -12.52 1.21 -3.55
CA PHE A 83 -13.21 0.55 -2.44
C PHE A 83 -14.19 -0.52 -2.96
N SER A 84 -15.01 -0.18 -3.96
CA SER A 84 -15.92 -1.16 -4.57
C SER A 84 -15.18 -2.28 -5.31
N TRP A 85 -14.06 -1.97 -5.97
CA TRP A 85 -13.23 -2.98 -6.63
C TRP A 85 -12.55 -3.92 -5.63
N ILE A 86 -11.95 -3.40 -4.56
CA ILE A 86 -11.20 -4.23 -3.60
C ILE A 86 -12.14 -5.15 -2.82
N GLN A 87 -13.38 -4.72 -2.53
CA GLN A 87 -14.42 -5.57 -1.97
C GLN A 87 -14.68 -6.84 -2.80
N LEU A 88 -14.53 -6.77 -4.13
CA LEU A 88 -14.77 -7.89 -5.04
C LEU A 88 -13.51 -8.71 -5.34
N ASN A 89 -12.32 -8.15 -5.10
CA ASN A 89 -11.06 -8.70 -5.61
C ASN A 89 -10.05 -9.07 -4.50
N HIS A 90 -10.30 -8.74 -3.22
CA HIS A 90 -9.34 -8.99 -2.14
C HIS A 90 -9.07 -10.48 -1.84
N GLY A 91 -9.91 -11.40 -2.34
CA GLY A 91 -9.75 -12.83 -2.10
C GLY A 91 -9.82 -13.15 -0.61
N ASN A 92 -8.80 -13.84 -0.10
CA ASN A 92 -8.66 -14.17 1.32
C ASN A 92 -7.79 -13.16 2.10
N LEU A 93 -7.28 -12.12 1.44
CA LEU A 93 -6.42 -11.12 2.07
C LEU A 93 -7.26 -10.19 2.93
N SER A 94 -6.70 -9.76 4.05
CA SER A 94 -7.34 -8.80 4.95
C SER A 94 -6.91 -7.39 4.57
N VAL A 95 -7.83 -6.43 4.61
CA VAL A 95 -7.56 -5.04 4.24
C VAL A 95 -8.01 -4.12 5.36
N LEU A 96 -7.06 -3.39 5.96
CA LEU A 96 -7.36 -2.24 6.82
C LEU A 96 -7.57 -1.03 5.91
N VAL A 97 -8.69 -0.35 6.08
CA VAL A 97 -9.00 0.89 5.38
C VAL A 97 -9.16 1.98 6.43
N HIS A 98 -8.36 3.04 6.38
CA HIS A 98 -8.54 4.16 7.31
C HIS A 98 -8.47 5.51 6.59
N PRO A 99 -9.21 6.51 7.09
CA PRO A 99 -9.02 7.88 6.65
C PRO A 99 -7.68 8.44 7.14
N ASN A 100 -7.27 9.56 6.57
CA ASN A 100 -6.24 10.44 7.12
C ASN A 100 -6.90 11.75 7.55
N SER A 101 -7.22 11.86 8.83
CA SER A 101 -7.97 12.96 9.45
C SER A 101 -7.13 13.84 10.38
N GLY A 102 -5.88 13.42 10.66
CA GLY A 102 -4.94 14.11 11.54
C GLY A 102 -4.85 13.52 12.95
N ASP A 103 -5.58 12.43 13.22
CA ASP A 103 -5.47 11.62 14.43
C ASP A 103 -5.13 10.18 14.00
N GLY A 104 -3.85 9.90 13.80
CA GLY A 104 -3.36 8.61 13.29
C GLY A 104 -3.76 7.44 14.19
N PHE A 105 -3.84 7.66 15.50
CA PHE A 105 -4.33 6.64 16.43
C PHE A 105 -5.80 6.32 16.17
N ALA A 106 -6.68 7.33 16.15
CA ALA A 106 -8.09 7.12 15.93
C ALA A 106 -8.37 6.60 14.51
N ASP A 107 -7.65 7.10 13.52
CA ASP A 107 -7.74 6.70 12.12
C ASP A 107 -7.51 5.20 11.95
N HIS A 108 -6.42 4.66 12.50
CA HIS A 108 -6.13 3.23 12.42
C HIS A 108 -7.03 2.36 13.31
N THR A 109 -7.65 2.93 14.35
CA THR A 109 -8.40 2.17 15.37
C THR A 109 -9.92 2.34 15.29
N ALA A 110 -10.43 3.49 15.72
CA ALA A 110 -11.86 3.77 15.88
C ALA A 110 -12.54 4.21 14.58
N HIS A 111 -11.81 4.84 13.67
CA HIS A 111 -12.34 5.35 12.39
C HIS A 111 -12.06 4.40 11.21
N SER A 112 -11.35 3.29 11.45
CA SER A 112 -11.02 2.33 10.40
C SER A 112 -12.17 1.38 10.07
N ALA A 113 -12.16 0.91 8.82
CA ALA A 113 -12.95 -0.20 8.33
C ALA A 113 -12.04 -1.38 7.99
N TRP A 114 -12.64 -2.57 7.91
CA TRP A 114 -11.97 -3.79 7.52
C TRP A 114 -12.74 -4.53 6.44
N ILE A 115 -12.00 -5.04 5.45
CA ILE A 115 -12.49 -6.01 4.47
C ILE A 115 -11.78 -7.34 4.76
N GLY A 116 -12.54 -8.43 4.86
CA GLY A 116 -12.03 -9.70 5.35
C GLY A 116 -11.90 -9.73 6.88
N ASN A 117 -10.86 -10.37 7.40
CA ASN A 117 -10.67 -10.53 8.84
C ASN A 117 -9.86 -9.38 9.43
N LYS A 118 -10.28 -8.84 10.58
CA LYS A 118 -9.49 -7.84 11.29
C LYS A 118 -8.19 -8.45 11.81
N ILE A 119 -7.06 -7.80 11.55
CA ILE A 119 -5.75 -8.16 12.07
C ILE A 119 -5.39 -7.21 13.23
N PRO A 120 -4.88 -7.71 14.37
CA PRO A 120 -4.42 -6.84 15.45
C PRO A 120 -3.30 -5.90 15.02
N LEU A 121 -3.27 -4.71 15.61
CA LEU A 121 -2.22 -3.70 15.42
C LEU A 121 -1.47 -3.47 16.74
N ILE A 122 -0.18 -3.12 16.65
CA ILE A 122 0.64 -2.66 17.77
C ILE A 122 0.40 -1.16 17.94
N THR A 123 -0.66 -0.81 18.68
CA THR A 123 -1.17 0.56 18.76
C THR A 123 -0.21 1.53 19.44
N GLU A 124 0.79 1.05 20.17
CA GLU A 124 1.84 1.85 20.80
C GLU A 124 2.64 2.67 19.78
N PHE A 125 2.73 2.21 18.53
CA PHE A 125 3.38 2.96 17.45
C PHE A 125 2.59 4.19 16.98
N LEU A 126 1.30 4.29 17.35
CA LEU A 126 0.39 5.33 16.88
C LEU A 126 0.15 6.42 17.93
N VAL A 127 0.66 6.24 19.16
CA VAL A 127 0.42 7.20 20.25
C VAL A 127 1.09 8.53 19.92
N GLY A 128 0.28 9.58 19.83
CA GLY A 128 0.74 10.93 19.49
C GLY A 128 1.02 11.12 17.99
N ASP A 129 0.62 10.17 17.15
CA ASP A 129 0.67 10.35 15.70
C ASP A 129 -0.43 11.32 15.26
N THR A 130 -0.02 12.57 15.09
CA THR A 130 -0.87 13.63 14.52
C THR A 130 -0.42 13.98 13.10
N SER A 131 0.39 13.12 12.48
CA SER A 131 0.96 13.43 11.18
C SER A 131 -0.10 13.27 10.09
N PHE A 132 -0.17 14.25 9.19
CA PHE A 132 -0.73 14.03 7.87
C PHE A 132 0.43 13.55 7.02
N PRO A 133 0.50 12.26 6.66
CA PRO A 133 1.51 11.86 5.71
C PRO A 133 1.24 12.61 4.40
N ASP A 134 2.25 13.34 3.90
CA ASP A 134 2.16 13.92 2.56
C ASP A 134 1.81 12.80 1.58
N PHE A 135 0.71 12.97 0.85
CA PHE A 135 0.28 12.00 -0.14
C PHE A 135 1.42 11.76 -1.14
N GLY A 136 1.95 10.53 -1.18
CA GLY A 136 3.11 10.17 -2.01
C GLY A 136 4.50 10.52 -1.46
N PHE A 137 4.66 10.66 -0.14
CA PHE A 137 5.89 10.80 0.66
C PHE A 137 7.26 10.61 -0.02
N PRO A 138 8.29 11.37 0.38
CA PRO A 138 8.51 12.79 0.07
C PRO A 138 9.05 13.02 -1.36
N ASN A 139 9.11 11.98 -2.20
CA ASN A 139 9.53 12.07 -3.61
C ASN A 139 8.66 11.12 -4.44
N ARG A 140 7.96 11.66 -5.44
CA ARG A 140 7.25 10.91 -6.51
C ARG A 140 8.20 10.22 -7.49
N ASP A 141 9.40 9.85 -7.02
CA ASP A 141 10.40 9.24 -7.88
C ASP A 141 9.86 7.89 -8.34
N LEU A 142 9.57 7.79 -9.64
CA LEU A 142 9.25 6.53 -10.30
C LEU A 142 10.49 5.62 -10.23
N ILE A 143 10.55 4.77 -9.21
CA ILE A 143 11.64 3.81 -9.09
C ILE A 143 11.30 2.59 -9.95
N THR A 144 11.92 2.51 -11.14
CA THR A 144 11.82 1.32 -12.00
C THR A 144 12.38 0.10 -11.27
N LYS A 145 11.98 -1.11 -11.70
CA LYS A 145 12.46 -2.37 -11.12
C LYS A 145 13.99 -2.42 -11.05
N GLU A 146 14.69 -1.95 -12.09
CA GLU A 146 16.14 -1.95 -12.18
C GLU A 146 16.75 -0.94 -11.19
N LYS A 147 16.22 0.28 -11.12
CA LYS A 147 16.69 1.31 -10.19
C LYS A 147 16.38 0.97 -8.73
N PHE A 148 15.33 0.20 -8.48
CA PHE A 148 14.90 -0.23 -7.14
C PHE A 148 16.00 -1.01 -6.42
N TYR A 149 16.63 -1.96 -7.10
CA TYR A 149 17.63 -2.84 -6.49
C TYR A 149 19.06 -2.31 -6.60
N THR A 150 19.34 -1.44 -7.58
CA THR A 150 20.71 -1.03 -7.91
C THR A 150 21.10 0.35 -7.42
N ASN A 151 20.16 1.23 -7.04
CA ASN A 151 20.49 2.59 -6.61
C ASN A 151 21.04 2.62 -5.15
N PRO A 152 22.31 3.02 -4.94
CA PRO A 152 22.90 3.13 -3.62
C PRO A 152 22.24 4.18 -2.72
N GLU A 153 21.63 5.24 -3.28
CA GLU A 153 20.96 6.30 -2.52
C GLU A 153 19.64 5.84 -1.87
N HIS A 154 19.12 4.70 -2.32
CA HIS A 154 17.95 4.04 -1.74
C HIS A 154 18.35 2.95 -0.72
N LYS A 155 19.64 2.69 -0.54
CA LYS A 155 20.18 1.72 0.43
C LYS A 155 20.00 2.30 1.85
N GLY A 156 18.92 1.90 2.53
CA GLY A 156 18.60 2.35 3.90
C GLY A 156 17.26 3.08 4.06
N LYS A 157 16.55 3.40 2.96
CA LYS A 157 15.19 3.96 3.02
C LYS A 157 14.17 2.84 3.33
N SER A 158 13.27 3.09 4.27
CA SER A 158 12.33 2.07 4.80
C SER A 158 11.12 1.81 3.91
N ILE A 159 10.73 2.79 3.10
CA ILE A 159 9.52 2.78 2.26
C ILE A 159 9.95 3.24 0.86
N MET A 160 9.55 2.51 -0.18
CA MET A 160 9.85 2.83 -1.57
C MET A 160 8.56 2.71 -2.39
N VAL A 161 8.14 3.81 -3.00
CA VAL A 161 7.02 3.83 -3.95
C VAL A 161 7.48 3.13 -5.23
N ARG A 162 6.70 2.15 -5.69
CA ARG A 162 6.96 1.46 -6.96
C ARG A 162 5.79 1.72 -7.88
N LEU A 163 6.03 2.55 -8.89
CA LEU A 163 5.17 2.64 -10.05
C LEU A 163 5.89 1.89 -11.16
N LEU A 164 5.32 0.75 -11.58
CA LEU A 164 5.86 -0.01 -12.69
C LEU A 164 5.75 0.85 -13.95
N SER A 165 6.89 1.24 -14.51
CA SER A 165 6.90 1.70 -15.89
C SER A 165 6.67 0.51 -16.83
N ASN A 166 5.70 0.69 -17.71
CA ASN A 166 5.30 -0.12 -18.86
C ASN A 166 4.38 -1.32 -18.60
N ALA A 167 3.16 -1.15 -19.15
CA ALA A 167 2.13 -2.15 -19.33
C ALA A 167 2.69 -3.48 -19.84
N GLY A 168 2.49 -4.55 -19.06
CA GLY A 168 2.73 -5.93 -19.49
C GLY A 168 3.83 -6.69 -18.77
N SER A 169 4.60 -6.08 -17.87
CA SER A 169 5.56 -6.83 -17.05
C SER A 169 4.88 -7.45 -15.82
N VAL A 170 4.87 -8.79 -15.75
CA VAL A 170 4.40 -9.55 -14.58
C VAL A 170 5.39 -9.33 -13.44
N ASP A 171 4.92 -8.94 -12.26
CA ASP A 171 5.82 -8.68 -11.16
C ASP A 171 6.53 -9.97 -10.67
N SER A 172 7.86 -9.97 -10.77
CA SER A 172 8.73 -11.03 -10.24
C SER A 172 9.42 -10.63 -8.92
N PHE A 173 8.99 -9.55 -8.25
CA PHE A 173 9.61 -8.99 -7.04
C PHE A 173 9.75 -9.98 -5.88
N TRP A 174 9.02 -11.09 -5.95
CA TRP A 174 9.06 -12.19 -4.99
C TRP A 174 9.37 -13.55 -5.63
N SER A 175 10.04 -13.60 -6.79
CA SER A 175 10.59 -14.89 -7.22
C SER A 175 11.63 -15.34 -6.19
N GLU A 176 11.60 -16.63 -5.80
CA GLU A 176 12.53 -17.19 -4.81
C GLU A 176 14.01 -16.94 -5.17
N GLU A 177 14.31 -16.72 -6.46
CA GLU A 177 15.64 -16.47 -7.00
C GLU A 177 16.23 -15.11 -6.59
N LEU A 178 15.42 -14.05 -6.47
CA LEU A 178 15.91 -12.72 -6.09
C LEU A 178 16.21 -12.62 -4.59
N PHE A 179 15.62 -13.45 -3.73
CA PHE A 179 15.84 -13.40 -2.27
C PHE A 179 17.17 -14.03 -1.87
N LYS A 180 17.53 -15.15 -2.50
CA LYS A 180 18.79 -15.85 -2.22
C LYS A 180 20.04 -15.04 -2.57
N SER A 181 19.93 -14.04 -3.46
CA SER A 181 21.08 -13.23 -3.87
C SER A 181 21.42 -12.08 -2.92
N TYR A 182 20.63 -11.83 -1.86
CA TYR A 182 20.84 -10.69 -0.96
C TYR A 182 21.00 -11.08 0.52
N GLU A 183 21.17 -12.37 0.83
CA GLU A 183 21.65 -12.86 2.14
C GLU A 183 23.19 -12.82 2.27
N LEU A 184 23.88 -11.93 1.54
CA LEU A 184 25.34 -11.71 1.62
C LEU A 184 25.67 -10.32 2.17
#